data_AF-A0A316RUG3-F1
#
_entry.id   AF-A0A316RUG3-F1
#
_cell.length_a   1.000
_cell.length_b   1.000
_cell.length_c   1.000
_cell.angle_alpha   90.00
_cell.angle_beta   90.00
_cell.angle_gamma   90.00
#
_symmetry.space_group_name_H-M   'P 1'
#
loop_
_entity.id
_entity.type
_entity.pdbx_description
1 polymer ?
#
loop_
_entity_poly.entity_id
_entity_poly.type
_entity_poly.pdbx_seq_one_letter_code
_entity_poly.pdbx_strand_id
1 'polypeptide(L)'
;MAKSLNTKVEYTEKATSMMGLGTYGDVMLGDVAFEFYNEKNTEDFIQIPWSEVDYVAAEVLPGKKIARFAIFTKENGHYTFSTRDNKATLRAMRGHVPDDKLQKSPNVFQVMKAGVRSLSHLGR
;
A
#
# COMPACT_ATOMS: atom_id res chain seq x y z
N MET A 1 5.04 12.43 -19.32
CA MET A 1 4.09 12.72 -18.23
C MET A 1 3.47 11.41 -17.84
N ALA A 2 3.67 10.96 -16.59
CA ALA A 2 2.99 9.78 -16.08
C ALA A 2 1.46 9.96 -16.21
N LYS A 3 0.80 8.93 -16.73
CA LYS A 3 -0.64 8.92 -16.95
C LYS A 3 -1.29 8.04 -15.89
N SER A 4 -2.23 8.60 -15.15
CA SER A 4 -3.03 7.84 -14.19
C SER A 4 -3.84 6.75 -14.89
N LEU A 5 -3.94 5.60 -14.23
CA LEU A 5 -4.86 4.52 -14.59
C LEU A 5 -6.30 4.87 -14.17
N ASN A 6 -6.44 5.69 -13.13
CA ASN A 6 -7.74 6.11 -12.62
C ASN A 6 -8.41 7.06 -13.60
N THR A 7 -9.72 6.87 -13.78
CA THR A 7 -10.58 7.82 -14.50
C THR A 7 -11.29 8.77 -13.53
N LYS A 8 -11.35 8.39 -12.25
CA LYS A 8 -11.94 9.18 -11.17
C LYS A 8 -11.04 9.13 -9.94
N VAL A 9 -10.75 10.30 -9.38
CA VAL A 9 -10.03 10.43 -8.11
C VAL A 9 -11.01 10.41 -6.95
N GLU A 10 -10.74 9.60 -5.94
CA GLU A 10 -11.58 9.43 -4.76
C GLU A 10 -10.91 9.98 -3.50
N TYR A 11 -9.59 9.83 -3.39
CA TYR A 11 -8.82 10.29 -2.24
C TYR A 11 -7.38 10.58 -2.63
N THR A 12 -6.80 11.64 -2.06
CA THR A 12 -5.38 11.98 -2.19
C THR A 12 -4.80 12.37 -0.85
N GLU A 13 -3.53 12.07 -0.63
CA GLU A 13 -2.82 12.43 0.61
C GLU A 13 -1.31 12.49 0.37
N LYS A 14 -0.63 13.36 1.13
CA LYS A 14 0.83 13.42 1.14
C LYS A 14 1.40 12.14 1.73
N ALA A 15 2.43 11.60 1.08
CA ALA A 15 2.96 10.29 1.40
C ALA A 15 4.47 10.21 1.28
N THR A 16 5.02 9.18 1.93
CA THR A 16 6.37 8.69 1.72
C THR A 16 6.28 7.26 1.21
N SER A 17 6.87 6.99 0.05
CA SER A 17 7.19 5.64 -0.39
C SER A 17 8.47 5.19 0.33
N MET A 18 8.43 4.01 0.94
CA MET A 18 9.57 3.44 1.67
C MET A 18 10.34 2.43 0.82
N MET A 19 10.21 2.50 -0.52
CA MET A 19 10.98 1.68 -1.44
C MET A 19 12.40 2.25 -1.57
N GLY A 20 13.42 1.46 -1.19
CA GLY A 20 14.81 1.90 -1.21
C GLY A 20 15.11 3.03 -0.22
N LEU A 21 15.69 4.14 -0.70
CA LEU A 21 15.78 5.38 0.09
C LEU A 21 14.41 6.06 0.03
N GLY A 22 13.79 6.31 1.19
CA GLY A 22 12.42 6.83 1.24
C GLY A 22 12.23 8.10 0.39
N THR A 23 11.20 8.10 -0.44
CA THR A 23 10.86 9.20 -1.35
C THR A 23 9.53 9.84 -0.96
N TYR A 24 9.48 11.16 -0.99
CA TYR A 24 8.25 11.92 -0.75
C TYR A 24 7.43 12.07 -2.02
N GLY A 25 6.11 12.16 -1.86
CA GLY A 25 5.19 12.27 -2.96
C GLY A 25 3.75 12.37 -2.49
N ASP A 26 2.85 12.04 -3.39
CA ASP A 26 1.41 12.02 -3.16
C ASP A 26 0.87 10.64 -3.51
N VAL A 27 -0.01 10.11 -2.66
CA VAL A 27 -0.85 8.96 -3.04
C VAL A 27 -2.14 9.46 -3.64
N MET A 28 -2.65 8.70 -4.60
CA MET A 28 -3.93 8.92 -5.25
C MET A 28 -4.67 7.59 -5.33
N LEU A 29 -5.83 7.52 -4.71
CA LEU A 29 -6.73 6.39 -4.79
C LEU A 29 -7.87 6.79 -5.72
N GLY A 30 -8.14 5.95 -6.70
CA GLY A 30 -9.26 6.15 -7.61
C GLY A 30 -10.01 4.85 -7.86
N ASP A 31 -10.79 4.86 -8.93
CA ASP A 31 -11.67 3.77 -9.32
C ASP A 31 -10.93 2.50 -9.78
N VAL A 32 -9.67 2.60 -10.22
CA VAL A 32 -8.91 1.50 -10.85
C VAL A 32 -7.71 1.07 -10.02
N ALA A 33 -7.01 2.01 -9.38
CA ALA A 33 -5.72 1.76 -8.75
C ALA A 33 -5.45 2.63 -7.52
N PHE A 34 -4.58 2.11 -6.65
CA PHE A 34 -3.76 2.90 -5.74
C PHE A 34 -2.53 3.37 -6.51
N GLU A 35 -2.25 4.67 -6.48
CA GLU A 35 -1.12 5.27 -7.18
C GLU A 35 -0.28 6.11 -6.22
N PHE A 36 1.01 6.20 -6.49
CA PHE A 36 1.95 7.10 -5.83
C PHE A 36 2.77 7.83 -6.90
N TYR A 37 2.90 9.14 -6.77
CA TYR A 37 3.71 9.98 -7.65
C TYR A 37 4.79 10.69 -6.83
N ASN A 38 6.05 10.50 -7.20
CA ASN A 38 7.17 11.16 -6.54
C ASN A 38 7.15 12.67 -6.81
N GLU A 39 7.31 13.47 -5.76
CA GLU A 39 7.26 14.94 -5.85
C GLU A 39 8.40 15.54 -6.70
N LYS A 40 9.55 14.85 -6.77
CA LYS A 40 10.76 15.31 -7.47
C LYS A 40 10.76 14.94 -8.94
N ASN A 41 10.16 13.80 -9.27
CA ASN A 41 10.08 13.29 -10.63
C ASN A 41 8.79 12.49 -10.80
N THR A 42 7.79 13.06 -11.46
CA THR A 42 6.50 12.39 -11.64
C THR A 42 6.55 11.18 -12.57
N GLU A 43 7.63 10.99 -13.33
CA GLU A 43 7.89 9.76 -14.11
C GLU A 43 8.39 8.60 -13.21
N ASP A 44 8.78 8.89 -11.96
CA ASP A 44 9.02 7.90 -10.92
C ASP A 44 7.73 7.72 -10.10
N PHE A 45 6.92 6.74 -10.52
CA PHE A 45 5.61 6.49 -9.96
C PHE A 45 5.40 5.00 -9.69
N ILE A 46 4.46 4.72 -8.80
CA ILE A 46 3.98 3.37 -8.51
C ILE A 46 2.47 3.36 -8.79
N GLN A 47 2.00 2.42 -9.59
CA GLN A 47 0.58 2.21 -9.85
C GLN A 47 0.26 0.74 -9.53
N ILE A 48 -0.67 0.53 -8.62
CA ILE A 48 -1.10 -0.78 -8.14
C ILE A 48 -2.60 -0.89 -8.43
N PRO A 49 -2.98 -1.52 -9.56
CA PRO A 49 -4.38 -1.82 -9.84
C PRO A 49 -5.01 -2.57 -8.67
N TRP A 50 -6.26 -2.27 -8.33
CA TRP A 50 -6.95 -2.97 -7.24
C TRP A 50 -7.04 -4.48 -7.48
N SER A 51 -7.08 -4.91 -8.75
CA SER A 51 -7.04 -6.31 -9.14
C SER A 51 -5.74 -7.03 -8.79
N GLU A 52 -4.64 -6.30 -8.65
CA GLU A 52 -3.31 -6.84 -8.30
C GLU A 52 -3.07 -6.89 -6.79
N VAL A 53 -3.91 -6.24 -5.99
CA VAL A 53 -3.80 -6.27 -4.53
C VAL A 53 -4.21 -7.65 -4.03
N ASP A 54 -3.29 -8.33 -3.36
CA ASP A 54 -3.62 -9.54 -2.61
C ASP A 54 -4.15 -9.18 -1.22
N TYR A 55 -3.38 -8.42 -0.44
CA TYR A 55 -3.82 -7.90 0.85
C TYR A 55 -3.04 -6.65 1.25
N VAL A 56 -3.55 -5.93 2.25
CA VAL A 56 -2.93 -4.74 2.82
C VAL A 56 -2.72 -4.96 4.30
N ALA A 57 -1.51 -4.70 4.79
CA ALA A 57 -1.17 -4.81 6.20
C ALA A 57 -0.78 -3.46 6.78
N ALA A 58 -1.38 -3.07 7.90
CA ALA A 58 -1.05 -1.85 8.62
C ALA A 58 -0.19 -2.13 9.85
N GLU A 59 0.89 -1.37 10.04
CA GLU A 59 1.72 -1.42 11.26
C GLU A 59 1.09 -0.53 12.33
N VAL A 60 0.61 -1.16 13.40
CA VAL A 60 -0.06 -0.48 14.51
C VAL A 60 0.85 -0.42 15.72
N LEU A 61 1.20 0.80 16.13
CA LEU A 61 1.97 1.09 17.33
C LEU A 61 1.09 1.07 18.60
N PRO A 62 1.70 0.99 19.79
CA PRO A 62 1.00 1.24 21.05
C PRO A 62 0.19 2.54 21.01
N GLY A 63 -1.02 2.52 21.59
CA GLY A 63 -1.96 3.64 21.49
C GLY A 63 -2.77 3.70 20.19
N LYS A 64 -2.78 2.62 19.38
CA LYS A 64 -3.58 2.48 18.15
C LYS A 64 -3.20 3.45 17.02
N LYS A 65 -1.96 3.98 17.03
CA LYS A 65 -1.42 4.82 15.95
C LYS A 65 -0.91 3.94 14.82
N ILE A 66 -1.26 4.25 13.57
CA ILE A 66 -0.74 3.54 12.40
C ILE A 66 0.51 4.26 11.90
N ALA A 67 1.65 3.57 11.92
CA ALA A 67 2.94 4.13 11.50
C ALA A 67 3.10 4.14 9.97
N ARG A 68 2.68 3.04 9.33
CA ARG A 68 2.78 2.79 7.89
C ARG A 68 1.88 1.63 7.50
N PHE A 69 1.73 1.41 6.22
CA PHE A 69 1.05 0.23 5.67
C PHE A 69 1.83 -0.31 4.48
N ALA A 70 1.65 -1.59 4.20
CA ALA A 70 2.20 -2.27 3.05
C ALA A 70 1.07 -2.86 2.21
N ILE A 71 1.14 -2.65 0.90
CA ILE A 71 0.26 -3.25 -0.09
C ILE A 71 1.01 -4.45 -0.67
N PHE A 72 0.52 -5.65 -0.38
CA PHE A 72 1.04 -6.89 -0.95
C PHE A 72 0.29 -7.16 -2.26
N THR A 73 1.06 -7.35 -3.32
CA THR A 73 0.55 -7.69 -4.64
C THR A 73 0.63 -9.20 -4.85
N LYS A 74 -0.18 -9.71 -5.77
CA LYS A 74 -0.23 -11.15 -6.07
C LYS A 74 1.12 -11.70 -6.57
N GLU A 75 1.85 -10.91 -7.38
CA GLU A 75 3.06 -11.39 -8.05
C GLU A 75 4.31 -10.53 -7.81
N ASN A 76 4.15 -9.22 -7.58
CA ASN A 76 5.26 -8.25 -7.56
C ASN A 76 5.77 -7.90 -6.16
N GLY A 77 5.56 -8.77 -5.18
CA GLY A 77 5.95 -8.54 -3.80
C GLY A 77 5.08 -7.47 -3.14
N HIS A 78 5.69 -6.49 -2.47
CA HIS A 78 4.94 -5.49 -1.71
C HIS A 78 5.55 -4.09 -1.79
N TYR A 79 4.69 -3.09 -1.58
CA TYR A 79 5.06 -1.68 -1.55
C TYR A 79 4.65 -1.08 -0.21
N THR A 80 5.56 -0.36 0.42
CA THR A 80 5.34 0.21 1.75
C THR A 80 5.24 1.72 1.70
N PHE A 81 4.20 2.25 2.34
CA PHE A 81 3.91 3.68 2.36
C PHE A 81 3.59 4.15 3.78
N SER A 82 3.83 5.44 4.02
CA SER A 82 3.26 6.17 5.15
C SER A 82 2.66 7.46 4.63
N THR A 83 1.40 7.69 4.92
CA THR A 83 0.68 8.93 4.57
C THR A 83 0.50 9.81 5.80
N ARG A 84 0.28 11.12 5.59
CA ARG A 84 0.01 12.06 6.67
C ARG A 84 -1.16 11.61 7.56
N ASP A 85 -2.20 11.04 6.98
CA ASP A 85 -3.27 10.33 7.69
C ASP A 85 -3.43 8.88 7.19
N ASN A 86 -2.60 7.96 7.71
CA ASN A 86 -2.70 6.52 7.42
C ASN A 86 -4.09 5.94 7.67
N LYS A 87 -4.84 6.46 8.65
CA LYS A 87 -6.16 5.93 8.99
C LYS A 87 -7.18 6.33 7.93
N ALA A 88 -7.14 7.57 7.45
CA ALA A 88 -7.99 8.02 6.36
C ALA A 88 -7.67 7.29 5.05
N THR A 89 -6.39 7.15 4.71
CA THR A 89 -5.95 6.38 3.52
C THR A 89 -6.47 4.95 3.55
N LEU A 90 -6.25 4.21 4.64
CA LEU A 90 -6.74 2.83 4.76
C LEU A 90 -8.26 2.72 4.76
N ARG A 91 -8.99 3.76 5.20
CA ARG A 91 -10.45 3.80 5.10
C ARG A 91 -10.90 3.99 3.65
N ALA A 92 -10.21 4.82 2.87
CA ALA A 92 -10.50 4.99 1.45
C ALA A 92 -10.26 3.70 0.66
N MET A 93 -9.27 2.88 1.04
CA MET A 93 -9.00 1.59 0.40
C MET A 93 -10.11 0.53 0.62
N ARG A 94 -10.95 0.66 1.66
CA ARG A 94 -12.01 -0.32 1.97
C ARG A 94 -13.06 -0.48 0.88
N GLY A 95 -13.22 0.53 0.01
CA GLY A 95 -14.11 0.42 -1.15
C GLY A 95 -13.61 -0.56 -2.21
N HIS A 96 -12.31 -0.86 -2.21
CA HIS A 96 -11.63 -1.59 -3.28
C HIS A 96 -10.98 -2.90 -2.83
N VAL A 97 -10.65 -3.01 -1.54
CA VAL A 97 -10.03 -4.19 -0.95
C VAL A 97 -11.00 -4.81 0.06
N PRO A 98 -11.36 -6.11 -0.06
CA PRO A 98 -12.20 -6.81 0.90
C PRO A 98 -11.68 -6.68 2.34
N ASP A 99 -12.58 -6.59 3.32
CA ASP A 99 -12.23 -6.33 4.73
C ASP A 99 -11.30 -7.39 5.33
N ASP A 100 -11.40 -8.65 4.91
CA ASP A 100 -10.53 -9.77 5.32
C ASP A 100 -9.10 -9.67 4.75
N LYS A 101 -8.95 -8.91 3.66
CA LYS A 101 -7.67 -8.54 3.03
C LYS A 101 -7.10 -7.23 3.56
N LEU A 102 -7.80 -6.50 4.45
CA LEU A 102 -7.29 -5.32 5.16
C LEU A 102 -6.92 -5.67 6.60
N GLN A 103 -5.70 -6.17 6.78
CA GLN A 103 -5.26 -6.79 8.02
C GLN A 103 -4.51 -5.82 8.94
N LYS A 104 -4.81 -5.91 10.24
CA LYS A 104 -3.98 -5.29 11.29
C LYS A 104 -2.78 -6.18 11.54
N SER A 105 -1.57 -5.67 11.33
CA SER A 105 -0.36 -6.40 11.66
C SER A 105 0.40 -5.68 12.77
N PRO A 106 0.48 -6.25 13.99
CA PRO A 106 1.38 -5.74 15.03
C PRO A 106 2.87 -5.90 14.65
N ASN A 107 3.16 -6.58 13.54
CA ASN A 107 4.48 -7.05 13.18
C ASN A 107 4.69 -7.03 11.65
N VAL A 108 4.31 -5.94 10.97
CA VAL A 108 4.54 -5.79 9.51
C VAL A 108 6.00 -6.10 9.15
N PHE A 109 6.94 -5.78 10.05
CA PHE A 109 8.36 -6.13 9.90
C PHE A 109 8.63 -7.66 9.86
N GLN A 110 7.88 -8.47 10.62
CA GLN A 110 7.96 -9.93 10.53
C GLN A 110 7.30 -10.46 9.26
N VAL A 111 6.20 -9.86 8.78
CA VAL A 111 5.56 -10.24 7.50
C VAL A 111 6.46 -9.88 6.32
N MET A 112 7.12 -8.72 6.33
CA MET A 112 8.15 -8.37 5.33
C MET A 112 9.33 -9.36 5.33
N LYS A 113 9.74 -9.86 6.50
CA LYS A 113 10.74 -10.95 6.60
C LYS A 113 10.20 -12.34 6.20
N ALA A 114 8.90 -12.59 6.41
CA ALA A 114 8.24 -13.88 6.18
C ALA A 114 7.65 -14.04 4.77
N GLY A 115 7.60 -12.98 3.97
CA GLY A 115 7.30 -13.05 2.53
C GLY A 115 8.24 -13.95 1.72
N VAL A 116 9.28 -14.51 2.36
CA VAL A 116 10.20 -15.51 1.80
C VAL A 116 9.86 -16.95 2.26
N ARG A 117 8.89 -17.18 3.17
CA ARG A 117 8.69 -18.51 3.81
C ARG A 117 7.28 -19.13 3.80
N SER A 118 6.23 -18.51 3.26
CA SER A 118 4.87 -19.11 3.33
C SER A 118 4.36 -19.84 2.08
N LEU A 119 5.20 -20.13 1.07
CA LEU A 119 4.81 -21.03 -0.04
C LEU A 119 5.06 -22.53 0.25
N SER A 120 5.55 -22.89 1.44
CA SER A 120 5.77 -24.28 1.83
C SER A 120 4.76 -24.75 2.89
N HIS A 121 3.47 -24.78 2.56
CA HIS A 121 2.55 -25.79 3.10
C HIS A 121 1.23 -25.83 2.29
N LEU A 122 1.35 -26.25 1.03
CA LEU A 122 0.28 -26.90 0.27
C LEU A 122 0.89 -28.17 -0.30
N GLY A 123 0.86 -29.22 0.52
CA GLY A 123 1.55 -30.47 0.26
C GLY A 123 1.49 -31.40 1.46
N ARG A 124 0.27 -31.78 1.86
CA ARG A 124 -0.04 -33.06 2.48
C ARG A 124 -1.53 -33.34 2.37
#